data_AF-A0A535KZW1-F1
#
_entry.id   AF-A0A535KZW1-F1
#
_cell.length_a   1.000
_cell.length_b   1.000
_cell.length_c   1.000
_cell.angle_alpha   90.00
_cell.angle_beta   90.00
_cell.angle_gamma   90.00
#
_symmetry.space_group_name_H-M   'P 1'
#
loop_
_entity.id
_entity.type
_entity.pdbx_description
1 polymer ?
#
loop_
_entity_poly.entity_id
_entity_poly.type
_entity_poly.pdbx_seq_one_letter_code
_entity_poly.pdbx_strand_id
1 'polypeptide(L)'
;EISTAALIGSKVRLGWEHPANAIPPAMQEAASLAARLDVAVVVVRDYRNEHADLPGLTLSNEQDLLIQVVAAANPRTIVVLATGGPALMPWLDQVPAVLESWYSGQEQGNALADVLFGDVNPSGKLPVTFPRSDADTPVSSPEQYSRTELVANFSEGLAVGYRGYDQLGIEPLFPFGYGLSYTSFAYAQLQVAPETIGGIGTIQVNFKVTNTGSRAGAEVAQVYLGLPASTGEPPRRLVGWAKIELEPGETRDVSVTLDSNATSHPLSYWDVTMNGWVIESGDYQVYVGASSRDIRLTAAFQVRHTGKENNMTEWSEGNVQANGITIHYHRTGDNNKPSILLLHGVTDSGLCWSRVAHELEEGYDVIMTDARGHGRSGGSATEFSLALLADDAAAVIQVLHLEKPFVLGHSMGAITAATLAATYPHVVRAIVLEDPPLRDEPPLQTNVDKSLFQTGGEQQNQFGWQWLFELRALPREERIARGFAVNPTWVEEEIIPWADSKAELNIDILEPALAAVSNAAPWREIISRIECPILLITGDPERGAIVTPEAAQEAAQLWKQGELVHISGAGHNIRRDRYDETMAVVRAFLSRT
;
A
#
# COMPACT_ATOMS: atom_id res chain seq x y z
N GLU A 1 9.62 -6.08 -44.50
CA GLU A 1 8.91 -7.32 -44.13
C GLU A 1 7.43 -7.00 -44.04
N ILE A 2 6.59 -7.71 -44.80
CA ILE A 2 5.14 -7.55 -44.79
C ILE A 2 4.60 -8.75 -44.01
N SER A 3 3.98 -8.48 -42.85
CA SER A 3 3.32 -9.50 -42.04
C SER A 3 2.06 -9.99 -42.76
N THR A 4 2.05 -11.28 -43.05
CA THR A 4 0.90 -12.03 -43.56
C THR A 4 -0.08 -12.31 -42.42
N ALA A 5 -1.10 -11.47 -42.28
CA ALA A 5 -2.34 -11.81 -41.57
C ALA A 5 -3.55 -11.21 -42.31
N ALA A 6 -4.32 -12.09 -42.95
CA ALA A 6 -5.62 -11.88 -43.59
C ALA A 6 -5.70 -10.91 -44.80
N LEU A 7 -5.54 -11.46 -46.01
CA LEU A 7 -6.12 -10.90 -47.24
C LEU A 7 -7.66 -10.92 -47.14
N ILE A 8 -8.25 -9.76 -46.84
CA ILE A 8 -9.67 -9.47 -47.11
C ILE A 8 -9.67 -8.50 -48.29
N GLY A 9 -10.35 -8.85 -49.39
CA GLY A 9 -10.36 -8.05 -50.62
C GLY A 9 -10.79 -6.59 -50.41
N SER A 10 -10.53 -5.75 -51.42
CA SER A 10 -10.90 -4.33 -51.43
C SER A 10 -12.37 -4.14 -51.04
N LYS A 11 -12.63 -3.46 -49.91
CA LYS A 11 -13.98 -3.06 -49.49
C LYS A 11 -14.23 -1.64 -49.99
N VAL A 12 -15.33 -1.44 -50.71
CA VAL A 12 -15.86 -0.10 -51.02
C VAL A 12 -17.08 0.13 -50.13
N ARG A 13 -17.08 1.21 -49.35
CA ARG A 13 -18.28 1.74 -48.69
C ARG A 13 -18.74 2.97 -49.44
N LEU A 14 -19.96 2.92 -49.98
CA LEU A 14 -20.68 4.10 -50.43
C LEU A 14 -21.60 4.55 -49.29
N GLY A 15 -21.50 5.81 -48.91
CA GLY A 15 -22.43 6.48 -48.00
C GLY A 15 -23.24 7.53 -48.73
N TRP A 16 -24.46 7.77 -48.28
CA TRP A 16 -25.25 8.95 -48.64
C TRP A 16 -25.87 9.52 -47.37
N GLU A 17 -26.07 10.83 -47.33
CA GLU A 17 -26.86 11.50 -46.29
C GLU A 17 -28.18 11.95 -46.92
N HIS A 18 -29.29 11.68 -46.23
CA HIS A 18 -30.60 12.13 -46.67
C HIS A 18 -30.79 13.63 -46.32
N PRO A 19 -31.61 14.41 -47.07
CA PRO A 19 -31.83 15.82 -46.74
C PRO A 19 -32.36 16.00 -45.31
N ALA A 20 -31.80 16.96 -44.57
CA ALA A 20 -32.05 17.18 -43.14
C ALA A 20 -33.54 17.35 -42.74
N ASN A 21 -34.41 17.70 -43.68
CA ASN A 21 -35.84 17.96 -43.42
C ASN A 21 -36.77 16.84 -43.91
N ALA A 22 -36.23 15.72 -44.39
CA ALA A 22 -37.03 14.68 -44.98
C ALA A 22 -36.95 13.41 -44.11
N ILE A 23 -38.10 13.01 -43.56
CA ILE A 23 -38.22 11.79 -42.75
C ILE A 23 -38.26 10.58 -43.70
N PRO A 24 -37.34 9.60 -43.56
CA PRO A 24 -37.33 8.39 -44.39
C PRO A 24 -38.69 7.66 -44.36
N PRO A 25 -39.18 7.11 -45.49
CA PRO A 25 -40.46 6.41 -45.54
C PRO A 25 -40.61 5.28 -44.50
N ALA A 26 -39.53 4.56 -44.21
CA ALA A 26 -39.52 3.50 -43.19
C ALA A 26 -39.78 4.06 -41.76
N MET A 27 -39.29 5.25 -41.44
CA MET A 27 -39.57 5.90 -40.15
C MET A 27 -41.02 6.41 -40.08
N GLN A 28 -41.57 6.90 -41.20
CA GLN A 28 -42.99 7.28 -41.28
C GLN A 28 -43.91 6.06 -41.07
N GLU A 29 -43.54 4.91 -41.65
CA GLU A 29 -44.25 3.64 -41.44
C GLU A 29 -44.18 3.20 -39.97
N ALA A 30 -42.98 3.23 -39.36
CA ALA A 30 -42.79 2.91 -37.94
C ALA A 30 -43.66 3.78 -37.03
N ALA A 31 -43.69 5.09 -37.27
CA ALA A 31 -44.50 6.03 -36.49
C ALA A 31 -46.01 5.82 -36.71
N SER A 32 -46.44 5.56 -37.95
CA SER A 32 -47.84 5.26 -38.27
C SER A 32 -48.32 3.96 -37.62
N LEU A 33 -47.43 2.97 -37.48
CA LEU A 33 -47.71 1.75 -36.73
C LEU A 33 -47.78 2.05 -35.22
N ALA A 34 -46.78 2.74 -34.67
CA ALA A 34 -46.71 3.10 -33.25
C ALA A 34 -47.95 3.86 -32.78
N ALA A 35 -48.49 4.78 -33.58
CA ALA A 35 -49.71 5.53 -33.28
C ALA A 35 -50.96 4.66 -33.02
N ARG A 36 -50.95 3.40 -33.47
CA ARG A 36 -52.06 2.45 -33.31
C ARG A 36 -51.82 1.39 -32.23
N LEU A 37 -50.67 1.40 -31.57
CA LEU A 37 -50.29 0.42 -30.55
C LEU A 37 -50.41 1.01 -29.14
N ASP A 38 -50.64 0.16 -28.14
CA ASP A 38 -50.73 0.60 -26.74
C ASP A 38 -49.37 1.06 -26.20
N VAL A 39 -48.28 0.43 -26.65
CA VAL A 39 -46.89 0.70 -26.28
C VAL A 39 -46.02 0.47 -27.52
N ALA A 40 -45.01 1.33 -27.72
CA ALA A 40 -43.97 1.13 -28.72
C ALA A 40 -42.64 0.84 -28.03
N VAL A 41 -41.90 -0.18 -28.48
CA VAL A 41 -40.54 -0.47 -28.01
C VAL A 41 -39.57 -0.23 -29.15
N VAL A 42 -38.71 0.77 -29.02
CA VAL A 42 -37.72 1.15 -30.04
C VAL A 42 -36.35 0.70 -29.56
N VAL A 43 -35.77 -0.28 -30.25
CA VAL A 43 -34.43 -0.79 -29.95
C VAL A 43 -33.41 -0.11 -30.85
N VAL A 44 -32.42 0.56 -30.25
CA VAL A 44 -31.35 1.26 -30.95
C VAL A 44 -29.98 0.76 -30.48
N ARG A 45 -28.94 1.03 -31.26
CA ARG A 45 -27.58 0.53 -30.99
C ARG A 45 -26.50 1.50 -31.46
N ASP A 46 -25.29 1.28 -30.97
CA ASP A 46 -24.08 1.82 -31.58
C ASP A 46 -23.29 0.73 -32.33
N TYR A 47 -22.18 1.14 -32.93
CA TYR A 47 -21.30 0.27 -33.71
C TYR A 47 -19.85 0.50 -33.30
N ARG A 48 -19.41 -0.21 -32.26
CA ARG A 48 -18.02 -0.18 -31.77
C ARG A 48 -17.19 -1.30 -32.37
N ASN A 49 -15.88 -1.08 -32.46
CA ASN A 49 -14.89 -2.09 -32.82
C ASN A 49 -13.59 -1.86 -32.05
N GLU A 50 -12.81 -2.91 -31.90
CA GLU A 50 -11.39 -2.79 -31.55
C GLU A 50 -10.67 -2.09 -32.71
N HIS A 51 -9.79 -1.14 -32.41
CA HIS A 51 -8.95 -0.31 -33.30
C HIS A 51 -9.39 1.14 -33.51
N ALA A 52 -10.69 1.44 -33.46
CA ALA A 52 -11.18 2.80 -33.71
C ALA A 52 -12.24 3.25 -32.71
N ASP A 53 -12.05 4.47 -32.22
CA ASP A 53 -13.00 5.13 -31.34
C ASP A 53 -14.21 5.68 -32.10
N LEU A 54 -15.28 5.95 -31.37
CA LEU A 54 -16.47 6.57 -31.94
C LEU A 54 -16.18 8.00 -32.41
N PRO A 55 -16.79 8.45 -33.52
CA PRO A 55 -16.64 9.83 -34.00
C PRO A 55 -17.27 10.86 -33.06
N GLY A 56 -18.25 10.43 -32.25
CA GLY A 56 -18.94 11.17 -31.19
C GLY A 56 -19.94 10.23 -30.50
N LEU A 57 -20.63 10.73 -29.47
CA LEU A 57 -21.57 9.92 -28.68
C LEU A 57 -23.01 9.92 -29.23
N THR A 58 -23.28 10.61 -30.33
CA THR A 58 -24.56 10.58 -31.06
C THR A 58 -24.79 9.21 -31.70
N LEU A 59 -26.03 8.70 -31.61
CA LEU A 59 -26.39 7.43 -32.25
C LEU A 59 -26.32 7.55 -33.79
N SER A 60 -25.57 6.66 -34.42
CA SER A 60 -25.45 6.63 -35.89
C SER A 60 -26.76 6.25 -36.59
N ASN A 61 -26.82 6.39 -37.92
CA ASN A 61 -27.95 5.98 -38.77
C ASN A 61 -29.28 6.65 -38.40
N GLU A 62 -29.23 7.92 -37.98
CA GLU A 62 -30.43 8.73 -37.68
C GLU A 62 -31.36 8.10 -36.64
N GLN A 63 -30.83 7.26 -35.75
CA GLN A 63 -31.63 6.58 -34.72
C GLN A 63 -32.30 7.56 -33.75
N ASP A 64 -31.68 8.71 -33.48
CA ASP A 64 -32.31 9.79 -32.70
C ASP A 64 -33.56 10.34 -33.39
N LEU A 65 -33.56 10.45 -34.72
CA LEU A 65 -34.73 10.89 -35.49
C LEU A 65 -35.82 9.83 -35.46
N LEU A 66 -35.47 8.55 -35.62
CA LEU A 66 -36.42 7.44 -35.49
C LEU A 66 -37.14 7.49 -34.14
N ILE A 67 -36.40 7.68 -33.05
CA ILE A 67 -36.98 7.77 -31.70
C ILE A 67 -37.92 8.96 -31.61
N GLN A 68 -37.51 10.16 -32.04
CA GLN A 68 -38.34 11.36 -31.98
C GLN A 68 -39.65 11.21 -32.76
N VAL A 69 -39.59 10.67 -33.98
CA VAL A 69 -40.80 10.49 -34.81
C VAL A 69 -41.74 9.43 -34.20
N VAL A 70 -41.20 8.34 -33.63
CA VAL A 70 -42.02 7.31 -32.96
C VAL A 70 -42.61 7.84 -31.64
N ALA A 71 -41.82 8.53 -30.82
CA ALA A 71 -42.26 9.10 -29.55
C ALA A 71 -43.33 10.18 -29.74
N ALA A 72 -43.20 11.02 -30.77
CA ALA A 72 -44.22 11.99 -31.14
C ALA A 72 -45.55 11.34 -31.56
N ALA A 73 -45.48 10.15 -32.18
CA ALA A 73 -46.66 9.39 -32.59
C ALA A 73 -47.28 8.57 -31.46
N ASN A 74 -46.46 8.12 -30.48
CA ASN A 74 -46.91 7.34 -29.33
C ASN A 74 -46.19 7.78 -28.04
N PRO A 75 -46.87 8.45 -27.09
CA PRO A 75 -46.25 8.90 -25.84
C PRO A 75 -45.90 7.76 -24.87
N ARG A 76 -46.30 6.51 -25.17
CA ARG A 76 -45.91 5.29 -24.42
C ARG A 76 -44.79 4.55 -25.14
N THR A 77 -43.76 5.30 -25.52
CA THR A 77 -42.57 4.75 -26.19
C THR A 77 -41.49 4.40 -25.16
N ILE A 78 -41.01 3.17 -25.20
CA ILE A 78 -39.86 2.70 -24.43
C ILE A 78 -38.67 2.62 -25.39
N VAL A 79 -37.54 3.21 -25.00
CA VAL A 79 -36.29 3.09 -25.78
C VAL A 79 -35.37 2.08 -25.12
N VAL A 80 -34.85 1.13 -25.89
CA VAL A 80 -33.87 0.15 -25.44
C VAL A 80 -32.55 0.45 -26.14
N LEU A 81 -31.51 0.72 -25.36
CA LEU A 81 -30.17 1.01 -25.83
C LEU A 81 -29.33 -0.26 -25.77
N ALA A 82 -28.96 -0.79 -26.93
CA ALA A 82 -27.97 -1.85 -27.06
C ALA A 82 -26.62 -1.22 -27.43
N THR A 83 -25.99 -0.54 -26.47
CA THR A 83 -24.78 0.25 -26.70
C THR A 83 -23.58 -0.28 -25.93
N GLY A 84 -22.36 -0.04 -26.44
CA GLY A 84 -21.13 -0.50 -25.76
C GLY A 84 -20.61 0.47 -24.69
N GLY A 85 -21.32 1.57 -24.43
CA GLY A 85 -20.89 2.67 -23.58
C GLY A 85 -21.88 3.84 -23.70
N PRO A 86 -21.55 5.03 -23.18
CA PRO A 86 -22.47 6.15 -23.21
C PRO A 86 -22.93 6.54 -24.63
N ALA A 87 -24.19 6.95 -24.73
CA ALA A 87 -24.80 7.56 -25.90
C ALA A 87 -25.57 8.82 -25.47
N LEU A 88 -25.58 9.84 -26.32
CA LEU A 88 -26.39 11.04 -26.08
C LEU A 88 -27.88 10.73 -26.27
N MET A 89 -28.72 11.39 -25.48
CA MET A 89 -30.18 11.19 -25.53
C MET A 89 -30.90 12.55 -25.60
N PRO A 90 -30.78 13.30 -26.71
CA PRO A 90 -31.44 14.61 -26.85
C PRO A 90 -32.98 14.52 -26.83
N TRP A 91 -33.53 13.32 -26.98
CA TRP A 91 -34.95 12.99 -26.98
C TRP A 91 -35.44 12.42 -25.63
N LEU A 92 -34.60 12.39 -24.59
CA LEU A 92 -34.90 11.73 -23.32
C LEU A 92 -36.21 12.22 -22.67
N ASP A 93 -36.52 13.52 -22.80
CA ASP A 93 -37.72 14.15 -22.27
C ASP A 93 -39.01 13.80 -23.03
N GLN A 94 -38.89 13.16 -24.20
CA GLN A 94 -40.01 12.76 -25.06
C GLN A 94 -40.50 11.34 -24.77
N VAL A 95 -39.75 10.55 -23.98
CA VAL A 95 -40.07 9.14 -23.70
C VAL A 95 -40.22 8.87 -22.21
N PRO A 96 -41.22 8.05 -21.80
CA PRO A 96 -41.42 7.71 -20.39
C PRO A 96 -40.38 6.73 -19.82
N ALA A 97 -39.65 5.99 -20.65
CA ALA A 97 -38.72 4.98 -20.18
C ALA A 97 -37.56 4.73 -21.15
N VAL A 98 -36.37 4.53 -20.58
CA VAL A 98 -35.16 4.09 -21.26
C VAL A 98 -34.56 2.91 -20.51
N LEU A 99 -34.16 1.87 -21.24
CA LEU A 99 -33.46 0.71 -20.72
C LEU A 99 -32.11 0.55 -21.42
N GLU A 100 -31.02 0.64 -20.67
CA GLU A 100 -29.69 0.27 -21.17
C GLU A 100 -29.50 -1.25 -21.05
N SER A 101 -29.44 -1.94 -22.19
CA SER A 101 -29.24 -3.40 -22.27
C SER A 101 -27.79 -3.79 -22.53
N TRP A 102 -26.92 -2.84 -22.90
CA TRP A 102 -25.57 -3.11 -23.39
C TRP A 102 -25.57 -4.07 -24.59
N TYR A 103 -24.45 -4.78 -24.80
CA TYR A 103 -24.40 -5.95 -25.69
C TYR A 103 -24.66 -7.23 -24.90
N SER A 104 -25.94 -7.61 -24.73
CA SER A 104 -26.37 -8.67 -23.79
C SER A 104 -26.15 -10.12 -24.27
N GLY A 105 -25.32 -10.33 -25.31
CA GLY A 105 -24.98 -11.65 -25.81
C GLY A 105 -26.15 -12.43 -26.44
N GLN A 106 -26.01 -13.76 -26.50
CA GLN A 106 -26.94 -14.64 -27.24
C GLN A 106 -28.37 -14.64 -26.68
N GLU A 107 -28.55 -14.37 -25.38
CA GLU A 107 -29.86 -14.35 -24.71
C GLU A 107 -30.50 -12.95 -24.67
N GLN A 108 -29.98 -11.98 -25.44
CA GLN A 108 -30.43 -10.59 -25.38
C GLN A 108 -31.95 -10.41 -25.50
N GLY A 109 -32.62 -11.21 -26.33
CA GLY A 109 -34.06 -11.12 -26.54
C GLY A 109 -34.85 -11.57 -25.31
N ASN A 110 -34.44 -12.68 -24.69
CA ASN A 110 -35.07 -13.23 -23.50
C ASN A 110 -34.84 -12.31 -22.30
N ALA A 111 -33.60 -11.89 -22.07
CA ALA A 111 -33.25 -10.98 -20.97
C ALA A 111 -33.99 -9.63 -21.08
N LEU A 112 -34.14 -9.10 -22.29
CA LEU A 112 -34.92 -7.89 -22.53
C LEU A 112 -36.41 -8.09 -22.19
N ALA A 113 -37.00 -9.20 -22.65
CA ALA A 113 -38.40 -9.51 -22.37
C ALA A 113 -38.65 -9.64 -20.86
N ASP A 114 -37.82 -10.40 -20.15
CA ASP A 114 -37.96 -10.62 -18.71
C ASP A 114 -37.97 -9.30 -17.92
N VAL A 115 -37.12 -8.33 -18.31
CA VAL A 115 -37.07 -7.00 -17.69
C VAL A 115 -38.30 -6.18 -18.10
N LEU A 116 -38.66 -6.13 -19.38
CA LEU A 116 -39.81 -5.31 -19.84
C LEU A 116 -41.14 -5.74 -19.20
N PHE A 117 -41.34 -7.04 -19.03
CA PHE A 117 -42.55 -7.59 -18.40
C PHE A 117 -42.45 -7.66 -16.87
N GLY A 118 -41.26 -7.47 -16.30
CA GLY A 118 -41.03 -7.45 -14.86
C GLY A 118 -41.00 -8.82 -14.21
N ASP A 119 -40.78 -9.86 -15.00
CA ASP A 119 -40.38 -11.19 -14.51
C ASP A 119 -39.01 -11.09 -13.80
N VAL A 120 -38.16 -10.18 -14.27
CA VAL A 120 -36.95 -9.72 -13.58
C VAL A 120 -37.07 -8.23 -13.27
N ASN A 121 -36.89 -7.88 -12.00
CA ASN A 121 -36.77 -6.47 -11.59
C ASN A 121 -35.36 -5.95 -11.93
N PRO A 122 -35.23 -4.85 -12.71
CA PRO A 122 -33.92 -4.29 -13.05
C PRO A 122 -33.13 -3.92 -11.80
N SER A 123 -31.87 -4.35 -11.76
CA SER A 123 -30.96 -4.16 -10.62
C SER A 123 -29.51 -3.88 -11.04
N GLY A 124 -29.30 -3.55 -12.33
CA GLY A 124 -28.01 -3.08 -12.83
C GLY A 124 -27.77 -1.63 -12.40
N LYS A 125 -26.50 -1.27 -12.20
CA LYS A 125 -26.06 0.10 -11.96
C LYS A 125 -24.99 0.46 -12.99
N LEU A 126 -24.96 1.71 -13.45
CA LEU A 126 -24.04 2.17 -14.47
C LEU A 126 -22.58 2.08 -13.97
N PRO A 127 -21.68 1.38 -14.68
CA PRO A 127 -20.25 1.34 -14.34
C PRO A 127 -19.48 2.57 -14.88
N VAL A 128 -20.15 3.41 -15.66
CA VAL A 128 -19.60 4.61 -16.32
C VAL A 128 -20.58 5.78 -16.19
N THR A 129 -20.09 7.01 -16.35
CA THR A 129 -20.95 8.22 -16.34
C THR A 129 -21.43 8.52 -17.76
N PHE A 130 -22.71 8.81 -17.93
CA PHE A 130 -23.27 9.23 -19.21
C PHE A 130 -23.29 10.77 -19.27
N PRO A 131 -22.63 11.40 -20.24
CA PRO A 131 -22.60 12.85 -20.36
C PRO A 131 -23.90 13.41 -20.96
N ARG A 132 -24.12 14.72 -20.77
CA ARG A 132 -25.20 15.46 -21.45
C ARG A 132 -24.85 15.84 -22.88
N SER A 133 -23.57 16.07 -23.17
CA SER A 133 -23.02 16.36 -24.49
C SER A 133 -21.59 15.85 -24.60
N ASP A 134 -21.03 15.77 -25.82
CA ASP A 134 -19.61 15.41 -26.01
C ASP A 134 -18.65 16.36 -25.27
N ALA A 135 -19.06 17.60 -25.01
CA ALA A 135 -18.25 18.60 -24.30
C ALA A 135 -18.37 18.50 -22.76
N ASP A 136 -19.44 17.92 -22.24
CA ASP A 136 -19.70 17.81 -20.79
C ASP A 136 -19.00 16.61 -20.18
N THR A 137 -17.69 16.48 -20.42
CA THR A 137 -16.85 15.43 -19.85
C THR A 137 -15.57 16.01 -19.24
N PRO A 138 -14.96 15.34 -18.25
CA PRO A 138 -13.67 15.77 -17.69
C PRO A 138 -12.49 15.68 -18.67
N VAL A 139 -12.67 14.97 -19.80
CA VAL A 139 -11.67 14.75 -20.84
C VAL A 139 -12.21 15.38 -22.14
N SER A 140 -12.00 16.69 -22.28
CA SER A 140 -12.63 17.47 -23.35
C SER A 140 -11.63 18.11 -24.32
N SER A 141 -10.31 17.93 -24.12
CA SER A 141 -9.28 18.58 -24.93
C SER A 141 -8.59 17.62 -25.91
N PRO A 142 -8.18 18.09 -27.11
CA PRO A 142 -7.41 17.28 -28.06
C PRO A 142 -6.07 16.79 -27.50
N GLU A 143 -5.46 17.52 -26.55
CA GLU A 143 -4.21 17.13 -25.91
C GLU A 143 -4.38 15.91 -24.98
N GLN A 144 -5.54 15.80 -24.33
CA GLN A 144 -5.88 14.64 -23.49
C GLN A 144 -6.25 13.44 -24.34
N TYR A 145 -6.96 13.69 -25.44
CA TYR A 145 -7.47 12.65 -26.31
C TYR A 145 -7.47 13.12 -27.76
N SER A 146 -6.43 12.71 -28.51
CA SER A 146 -6.25 13.03 -29.93
C SER A 146 -6.49 11.80 -30.80
N ARG A 147 -7.09 12.02 -31.97
CA ARG A 147 -7.24 11.00 -33.02
C ARG A 147 -6.07 10.96 -33.99
N THR A 148 -5.14 11.92 -33.92
CA THR A 148 -4.07 12.11 -34.91
C THR A 148 -2.68 12.12 -34.30
N GLU A 149 -2.55 12.48 -33.02
CA GLU A 149 -1.28 12.49 -32.31
C GLU A 149 -1.01 11.12 -31.66
N LEU A 150 0.27 10.71 -31.65
CA LEU A 150 0.71 9.47 -31.00
C LEU A 150 0.96 9.63 -29.49
N VAL A 151 0.82 10.85 -28.97
CA VAL A 151 1.01 11.18 -27.57
C VAL A 151 -0.30 11.72 -27.02
N ALA A 152 -0.76 11.12 -25.92
CA ALA A 152 -1.89 11.59 -25.14
C ALA A 152 -1.39 12.06 -23.77
N ASN A 153 -1.80 13.24 -23.33
CA ASN A 153 -1.41 13.81 -22.05
C ASN A 153 -2.59 13.79 -21.07
N PHE A 154 -2.51 12.94 -20.05
CA PHE A 154 -3.59 12.69 -19.09
C PHE A 154 -3.59 13.80 -18.02
N SER A 155 -3.80 15.04 -18.47
CA SER A 155 -3.70 16.26 -17.67
C SER A 155 -4.85 16.41 -16.67
N GLU A 156 -5.93 15.64 -16.83
CA GLU A 156 -7.01 15.51 -15.86
C GLU A 156 -6.56 14.81 -14.57
N GLY A 157 -5.46 14.05 -14.60
CA GLY A 157 -4.95 13.34 -13.44
C GLY A 157 -6.01 12.43 -12.82
N LEU A 158 -6.39 12.69 -11.57
CA LEU A 158 -7.40 11.91 -10.83
C LEU A 158 -8.85 12.26 -11.21
N ALA A 159 -9.07 13.31 -11.99
CA ALA A 159 -10.39 13.81 -12.39
C ALA A 159 -11.00 12.97 -13.54
N VAL A 160 -11.00 11.65 -13.43
CA VAL A 160 -11.52 10.71 -14.46
C VAL A 160 -12.89 10.16 -14.08
N GLY A 161 -13.80 10.07 -15.05
CA GLY A 161 -15.16 9.59 -14.82
C GLY A 161 -15.88 10.44 -13.75
N TYR A 162 -16.74 9.82 -12.93
CA TYR A 162 -17.53 10.56 -11.94
C TYR A 162 -16.72 11.44 -10.99
N ARG A 163 -15.46 11.07 -10.71
CA ARG A 163 -14.53 11.86 -9.89
C ARG A 163 -14.27 13.23 -10.50
N GLY A 164 -14.06 13.29 -11.81
CA GLY A 164 -13.91 14.54 -12.54
C GLY A 164 -15.20 15.36 -12.60
N TYR A 165 -16.36 14.71 -12.78
CA TYR A 165 -17.65 15.41 -12.70
C TYR A 165 -17.86 16.04 -11.31
N ASP A 166 -17.48 15.33 -10.24
CA ASP A 166 -17.53 15.86 -8.87
C ASP A 166 -16.57 17.03 -8.67
N GLN A 167 -15.32 16.88 -9.09
CA GLN A 167 -14.27 17.88 -8.90
C GLN A 167 -14.51 19.17 -9.71
N LEU A 168 -15.06 19.05 -10.92
CA LEU A 168 -15.32 20.17 -11.83
C LEU A 168 -16.75 20.72 -11.73
N GLY A 169 -17.62 20.09 -10.93
CA GLY A 169 -19.02 20.50 -10.80
C GLY A 169 -19.83 20.32 -12.08
N ILE A 170 -19.51 19.32 -12.91
CA ILE A 170 -20.23 19.00 -14.14
C ILE A 170 -21.42 18.09 -13.80
N GLU A 171 -22.60 18.42 -14.31
CA GLU A 171 -23.82 17.62 -14.09
C GLU A 171 -23.97 16.55 -15.19
N PRO A 172 -23.86 15.25 -14.87
CA PRO A 172 -24.03 14.20 -15.87
C PRO A 172 -25.49 14.04 -16.32
N LEU A 173 -25.71 13.35 -17.44
CA LEU A 173 -27.05 12.90 -17.83
C LEU A 173 -27.49 11.75 -16.92
N PHE A 174 -26.64 10.75 -16.75
CA PHE A 174 -26.79 9.70 -15.74
C PHE A 174 -25.48 9.48 -15.00
N PRO A 175 -25.48 9.56 -13.65
CA PRO A 175 -24.25 9.45 -12.88
C PRO A 175 -23.75 8.00 -12.75
N PHE A 176 -22.47 7.85 -12.41
CA PHE A 176 -21.91 6.56 -12.03
C PHE A 176 -22.71 5.89 -10.90
N GLY A 177 -22.89 4.58 -11.00
CA GLY A 177 -23.65 3.80 -10.04
C GLY A 177 -25.16 4.04 -10.10
N TYR A 178 -25.68 4.78 -11.08
CA TYR A 178 -27.12 5.01 -11.25
C TYR A 178 -27.82 3.79 -11.85
N GLY A 179 -29.05 3.53 -11.41
CA GLY A 179 -29.91 2.50 -11.98
C GLY A 179 -31.20 2.39 -11.18
N LEU A 180 -32.33 2.40 -11.88
CA LEU A 180 -33.67 2.33 -11.31
C LEU A 180 -34.08 0.87 -11.05
N SER A 181 -35.17 0.73 -10.30
CA SER A 181 -35.82 -0.54 -9.99
C SER A 181 -37.33 -0.39 -10.10
N TYR A 182 -38.05 -1.50 -10.28
CA TYR A 182 -39.52 -1.54 -10.15
C TYR A 182 -40.01 -1.51 -8.70
N THR A 183 -39.10 -1.43 -7.73
CA THR A 183 -39.38 -1.18 -6.32
C THR A 183 -38.54 -0.02 -5.80
N SER A 184 -38.76 0.40 -4.56
CA SER A 184 -38.00 1.48 -3.90
C SER A 184 -37.27 0.97 -2.67
N PHE A 185 -36.10 1.54 -2.38
CA PHE A 185 -35.30 1.17 -1.21
C PHE A 185 -35.07 2.37 -0.30
N ALA A 186 -35.04 2.15 1.01
CA ALA A 186 -34.68 3.15 2.02
C ALA A 186 -33.43 2.71 2.78
N TYR A 187 -32.62 3.67 3.23
CA TYR A 187 -31.34 3.45 3.89
C TYR A 187 -31.40 4.09 5.28
N ALA A 188 -30.92 3.41 6.31
CA ALA A 188 -30.95 3.93 7.67
C ALA A 188 -29.80 3.40 8.54
N GLN A 189 -29.61 4.01 9.71
CA GLN A 189 -28.74 3.51 10.78
C GLN A 189 -27.28 3.27 10.38
N LEU A 190 -26.66 4.25 9.71
CA LEU A 190 -25.22 4.20 9.41
C LEU A 190 -24.39 4.26 10.69
N GLN A 191 -23.48 3.30 10.84
CA GLN A 191 -22.49 3.21 11.90
C GLN A 191 -21.13 2.88 11.28
N VAL A 192 -20.09 3.57 11.73
CA VAL A 192 -18.71 3.35 11.29
C VAL A 192 -17.88 3.04 12.53
N ALA A 193 -17.18 1.91 12.52
CA ALA A 193 -16.41 1.45 13.67
C ALA A 193 -15.06 0.82 13.27
N PRO A 194 -13.98 1.07 14.03
CA PRO A 194 -13.89 2.05 15.11
C PRO A 194 -13.98 3.49 14.57
N GLU A 195 -14.32 4.44 15.44
CA GLU A 195 -14.35 5.88 15.07
C GLU A 195 -12.96 6.46 14.84
N THR A 196 -11.91 5.79 15.33
CA THR A 196 -10.50 6.19 15.16
C THR A 196 -9.61 4.97 14.91
N ILE A 197 -8.68 5.06 13.96
CA ILE A 197 -7.61 4.06 13.73
C ILE A 197 -6.21 4.68 13.71
N GLY A 198 -5.22 3.85 14.04
CA GLY A 198 -3.79 4.16 14.12
C GLY A 198 -3.03 4.25 12.80
N GLY A 199 -3.71 4.37 11.66
CA GLY A 199 -3.12 4.23 10.32
C GLY A 199 -3.42 2.87 9.70
N ILE A 200 -2.86 1.80 10.29
CA ILE A 200 -3.16 0.42 9.91
C ILE A 200 -4.37 -0.06 10.70
N GLY A 201 -5.36 -0.62 10.01
CA GLY A 201 -6.53 -1.17 10.66
C GLY A 201 -7.69 -1.42 9.71
N THR A 202 -8.78 -1.89 10.31
CA THR A 202 -10.01 -2.21 9.59
C THR A 202 -11.14 -1.33 10.08
N ILE A 203 -11.85 -0.70 9.15
CA ILE A 203 -13.08 0.06 9.39
C ILE A 203 -14.27 -0.76 8.89
N GLN A 204 -15.28 -0.91 9.73
CA GLN A 204 -16.56 -1.53 9.41
C GLN A 204 -17.61 -0.44 9.17
N VAL A 205 -18.18 -0.41 7.97
CA VAL A 205 -19.28 0.49 7.60
C VAL A 205 -20.57 -0.33 7.59
N ASN A 206 -21.40 -0.13 8.61
CA ASN A 206 -22.65 -0.86 8.83
C ASN A 206 -23.87 0.04 8.62
N PHE A 207 -24.89 -0.45 7.93
CA PHE A 207 -26.17 0.27 7.76
C PHE A 207 -27.28 -0.70 7.39
N LYS A 208 -28.53 -0.24 7.45
CA LYS A 208 -29.71 -1.00 7.05
C LYS A 208 -30.25 -0.54 5.70
N VAL A 209 -30.70 -1.50 4.90
CA VAL A 209 -31.47 -1.24 3.68
C VAL A 209 -32.81 -1.96 3.76
N THR A 210 -33.87 -1.24 3.40
CA THR A 210 -35.24 -1.74 3.43
C THR A 210 -35.86 -1.62 2.05
N ASN A 211 -36.49 -2.69 1.55
CA ASN A 211 -37.36 -2.59 0.38
C ASN A 211 -38.71 -2.00 0.84
N THR A 212 -39.01 -0.80 0.36
CA THR A 212 -40.18 -0.01 0.75
C THR A 212 -41.29 -0.06 -0.28
N GLY A 213 -41.06 -0.69 -1.44
CA GLY A 213 -42.05 -0.84 -2.48
C GLY A 213 -42.81 -2.15 -2.39
N SER A 214 -43.50 -2.50 -3.48
CA SER A 214 -44.43 -3.63 -3.54
C SER A 214 -43.91 -4.81 -4.36
N ARG A 215 -42.66 -4.77 -4.82
CA ARG A 215 -42.04 -5.83 -5.62
C ARG A 215 -40.73 -6.27 -4.99
N ALA A 216 -40.42 -7.56 -5.08
CA ALA A 216 -39.08 -8.06 -4.78
C ALA A 216 -38.07 -7.39 -5.73
N GLY A 217 -36.87 -7.14 -5.25
CA GLY A 217 -35.82 -6.50 -6.04
C GLY A 217 -34.46 -6.56 -5.38
N ALA A 218 -33.42 -6.29 -6.16
CA ALA A 218 -32.07 -6.20 -5.66
C ALA A 218 -31.57 -4.75 -5.68
N GLU A 219 -30.96 -4.30 -4.59
CA GLU A 219 -30.31 -3.00 -4.47
C GLU A 219 -28.79 -3.18 -4.41
N VAL A 220 -28.05 -2.25 -5.00
CA VAL A 220 -26.60 -2.15 -4.90
C VAL A 220 -26.27 -0.95 -4.04
N ALA A 221 -26.08 -1.19 -2.75
CA ALA A 221 -25.67 -0.17 -1.80
C ALA A 221 -24.18 0.13 -1.97
N GLN A 222 -23.85 1.39 -2.26
CA GLN A 222 -22.50 1.83 -2.61
C GLN A 222 -21.91 2.65 -1.46
N VAL A 223 -20.65 2.39 -1.14
CA VAL A 223 -19.88 3.10 -0.10
C VAL A 223 -18.74 3.86 -0.75
N TYR A 224 -18.74 5.17 -0.54
CA TYR A 224 -17.72 6.08 -1.02
C TYR A 224 -16.96 6.69 0.15
N LEU A 225 -15.70 7.03 -0.09
CA LEU A 225 -14.81 7.65 0.88
C LEU A 225 -14.25 8.96 0.32
N GLY A 226 -14.33 10.02 1.11
CA GLY A 226 -13.57 11.25 0.92
C GLY A 226 -12.36 11.24 1.86
N LEU A 227 -11.16 11.40 1.30
CA LEU A 227 -9.91 11.50 2.05
C LEU A 227 -9.69 12.93 2.56
N PRO A 228 -8.74 13.14 3.49
CA PRO A 228 -8.35 14.49 3.92
C PRO A 228 -7.98 15.38 2.73
N ALA A 229 -8.39 16.65 2.74
CA ALA A 229 -8.17 17.55 1.61
C ALA A 229 -6.69 17.76 1.25
N SER A 230 -5.77 17.53 2.19
CA SER A 230 -4.32 17.62 1.97
C SER A 230 -3.79 16.60 0.95
N THR A 231 -4.50 15.48 0.72
CA THR A 231 -4.07 14.45 -0.22
C THR A 231 -4.28 14.84 -1.68
N GLY A 232 -5.11 15.86 -1.96
CA GLY A 232 -5.49 16.24 -3.31
C GLY A 232 -6.38 15.21 -4.04
N GLU A 233 -6.89 14.20 -3.34
CA GLU A 233 -7.73 13.16 -3.91
C GLU A 233 -9.13 13.68 -4.29
N PRO A 234 -9.81 13.04 -5.25
CA PRO A 234 -11.17 13.43 -5.63
C PRO A 234 -12.16 13.36 -4.46
N PRO A 235 -13.23 14.18 -4.47
CA PRO A 235 -14.10 14.37 -3.30
C PRO A 235 -14.70 13.08 -2.72
N ARG A 236 -14.97 12.09 -3.58
CA ARG A 236 -15.58 10.81 -3.22
C ARG A 236 -14.99 9.72 -4.10
N ARG A 237 -14.57 8.61 -3.50
CA ARG A 237 -14.05 7.42 -4.20
C ARG A 237 -14.87 6.21 -3.78
N LEU A 238 -15.37 5.42 -4.72
CA LEU A 238 -16.01 4.15 -4.42
C LEU A 238 -14.98 3.22 -3.76
N VAL A 239 -15.25 2.77 -2.53
CA VAL A 239 -14.37 1.89 -1.76
C VAL A 239 -14.98 0.52 -1.48
N GLY A 240 -16.29 0.37 -1.69
CA GLY A 240 -16.97 -0.91 -1.58
C GLY A 240 -18.45 -0.81 -1.92
N TRP A 241 -19.10 -1.96 -2.08
CA TRP A 241 -20.54 -2.05 -2.32
C TRP A 241 -21.06 -3.42 -1.91
N ALA A 242 -22.38 -3.52 -1.71
CA ALA A 242 -23.07 -4.79 -1.49
C ALA A 242 -24.31 -4.85 -2.37
N LYS A 243 -24.51 -5.96 -3.07
CA LYS A 243 -25.75 -6.25 -3.77
C LYS A 243 -26.62 -7.16 -2.91
N ILE A 244 -27.84 -6.72 -2.61
CA ILE A 244 -28.76 -7.39 -1.69
C ILE A 244 -30.13 -7.54 -2.32
N GLU A 245 -30.66 -8.75 -2.29
CA GLU A 245 -32.04 -9.06 -2.67
C GLU A 245 -32.95 -8.88 -1.46
N LEU A 246 -34.12 -8.26 -1.67
CA LEU A 246 -35.08 -7.97 -0.62
C LEU A 246 -36.51 -8.19 -1.11
N GLU A 247 -37.28 -8.94 -0.34
CA GLU A 247 -38.75 -9.02 -0.48
C GLU A 247 -39.42 -7.68 -0.09
N PRO A 248 -40.64 -7.39 -0.54
CA PRO A 248 -41.39 -6.20 -0.11
C PRO A 248 -41.47 -6.07 1.42
N GLY A 249 -41.02 -4.94 1.96
CA GLY A 249 -40.98 -4.67 3.41
C GLY A 249 -39.79 -5.27 4.15
N GLU A 250 -38.97 -6.12 3.51
CA GLU A 250 -37.80 -6.73 4.14
C GLU A 250 -36.72 -5.69 4.42
N THR A 251 -36.06 -5.82 5.57
CA THR A 251 -34.87 -5.04 5.94
C THR A 251 -33.69 -5.96 6.18
N ARG A 252 -32.53 -5.62 5.62
CA ARG A 252 -31.26 -6.31 5.89
C ARG A 252 -30.19 -5.35 6.40
N ASP A 253 -29.35 -5.88 7.27
CA ASP A 253 -28.09 -5.27 7.66
C ASP A 253 -27.05 -5.48 6.55
N VAL A 254 -26.32 -4.41 6.23
CA VAL A 254 -25.25 -4.39 5.24
C VAL A 254 -23.97 -3.96 5.95
N SER A 255 -22.89 -4.71 5.73
CA SER A 255 -21.55 -4.41 6.25
C SER A 255 -20.56 -4.34 5.10
N VAL A 256 -19.80 -3.25 5.02
CA VAL A 256 -18.68 -3.09 4.09
C VAL A 256 -17.41 -2.87 4.89
N THR A 257 -16.45 -3.76 4.70
CA THR A 257 -15.14 -3.71 5.37
C THR A 257 -14.15 -2.89 4.54
N LEU A 258 -13.55 -1.86 5.14
CA LEU A 258 -12.41 -1.14 4.58
C LEU A 258 -11.16 -1.57 5.36
N ASP A 259 -10.31 -2.37 4.73
CA ASP A 259 -9.05 -2.84 5.32
C ASP A 259 -7.88 -2.04 4.72
N SER A 260 -7.06 -1.43 5.58
CA SER A 260 -5.87 -0.69 5.17
C SER A 260 -4.87 -1.54 4.37
N ASN A 261 -4.84 -2.85 4.62
CA ASN A 261 -3.93 -3.80 3.96
C ASN A 261 -4.53 -4.43 2.69
N ALA A 262 -5.78 -4.09 2.34
CA ALA A 262 -6.37 -4.59 1.11
C ALA A 262 -5.62 -4.04 -0.11
N THR A 263 -5.44 -4.89 -1.13
CA THR A 263 -4.79 -4.52 -2.39
C THR A 263 -5.55 -3.45 -3.19
N SER A 264 -6.79 -3.16 -2.82
CA SER A 264 -7.57 -2.03 -3.37
C SER A 264 -7.23 -0.69 -2.72
N HIS A 265 -6.39 -0.67 -1.67
CA HIS A 265 -5.91 0.52 -0.97
C HIS A 265 -7.03 1.54 -0.61
N PRO A 266 -8.12 1.09 0.04
CA PRO A 266 -9.33 1.91 0.20
C PRO A 266 -9.08 3.19 1.00
N LEU A 267 -8.11 3.17 1.93
CA LEU A 267 -7.77 4.28 2.82
C LEU A 267 -6.58 5.13 2.35
N SER A 268 -5.88 4.68 1.30
CA SER A 268 -4.60 5.27 0.87
C SER A 268 -4.73 6.10 -0.41
N TYR A 269 -3.72 6.92 -0.65
CA TYR A 269 -3.43 7.56 -1.94
C TYR A 269 -1.99 7.23 -2.36
N TRP A 270 -1.68 7.38 -3.64
CA TRP A 270 -0.32 7.15 -4.13
C TRP A 270 0.50 8.43 -4.01
N ASP A 271 1.54 8.41 -3.18
CA ASP A 271 2.48 9.52 -3.06
C ASP A 271 3.63 9.31 -4.06
N VAL A 272 3.74 10.23 -5.02
CA VAL A 272 4.77 10.16 -6.08
C VAL A 272 6.18 10.47 -5.60
N THR A 273 6.31 11.16 -4.46
CA THR A 273 7.61 11.49 -3.86
C THR A 273 8.15 10.30 -3.07
N MET A 274 7.25 9.60 -2.37
CA MET A 274 7.59 8.37 -1.64
C MET A 274 7.54 7.11 -2.51
N ASN A 275 6.96 7.20 -3.71
CA ASN A 275 6.75 6.08 -4.64
C ASN A 275 5.99 4.91 -3.98
N GLY A 276 4.93 5.24 -3.23
CA GLY A 276 4.21 4.28 -2.39
C GLY A 276 2.81 4.72 -2.00
N TRP A 277 2.04 3.76 -1.47
CA TRP A 277 0.71 4.03 -0.92
C TRP A 277 0.80 4.57 0.50
N VAL A 278 0.17 5.71 0.75
CA VAL A 278 0.20 6.38 2.05
C VAL A 278 -1.21 6.60 2.57
N ILE A 279 -1.38 6.38 3.88
CA ILE A 279 -2.62 6.69 4.60
C ILE A 279 -2.37 7.99 5.35
N GLU A 280 -3.07 9.04 4.95
CA GLU A 280 -2.94 10.36 5.57
C GLU A 280 -3.64 10.41 6.92
N SER A 281 -3.09 11.13 7.89
CA SER A 281 -3.81 11.44 9.12
C SER A 281 -4.87 12.50 8.87
N GLY A 282 -6.07 12.31 9.41
CA GLY A 282 -7.15 13.26 9.23
C GLY A 282 -8.53 12.66 9.38
N ASP A 283 -9.52 13.46 9.02
CA ASP A 283 -10.92 13.04 9.03
C ASP A 283 -11.27 12.45 7.66
N TYR A 284 -11.83 11.25 7.68
CA TYR A 284 -12.26 10.52 6.50
C TYR A 284 -13.79 10.50 6.45
N GLN A 285 -14.36 11.01 5.36
CA GLN A 285 -15.81 11.11 5.20
C GLN A 285 -16.36 9.89 4.47
N VAL A 286 -17.23 9.14 5.12
CA VAL A 286 -17.97 8.02 4.54
C VAL A 286 -19.30 8.52 3.99
N TYR A 287 -19.61 8.12 2.75
CA TYR A 287 -20.88 8.38 2.09
C TYR A 287 -21.51 7.06 1.64
N VAL A 288 -22.78 6.84 1.98
CA VAL A 288 -23.53 5.66 1.54
C VAL A 288 -24.69 6.11 0.68
N GLY A 289 -24.84 5.49 -0.49
CA GLY A 289 -25.83 5.88 -1.48
C GLY A 289 -26.29 4.77 -2.41
N ALA A 290 -27.31 5.08 -3.20
CA ALA A 290 -27.80 4.21 -4.28
C ALA A 290 -27.14 4.51 -5.64
N SER A 291 -26.41 5.63 -5.73
CA SER A 291 -25.51 6.03 -6.83
C SER A 291 -24.51 7.10 -6.36
N SER A 292 -23.57 7.53 -7.19
CA SER A 292 -22.62 8.61 -6.83
C SER A 292 -23.26 9.99 -6.61
N ARG A 293 -24.53 10.17 -7.01
CA ARG A 293 -25.32 11.40 -6.81
C ARG A 293 -26.54 11.23 -5.91
N ASP A 294 -26.91 10.00 -5.56
CA ASP A 294 -27.97 9.69 -4.60
C ASP A 294 -27.34 9.18 -3.29
N ILE A 295 -26.70 10.12 -2.58
CA ILE A 295 -26.12 9.89 -1.26
C ILE A 295 -27.20 10.07 -0.20
N ARG A 296 -27.39 9.05 0.64
CA ARG A 296 -28.51 8.98 1.59
C ARG A 296 -28.05 9.04 3.04
N LEU A 297 -26.86 8.53 3.34
CA LEU A 297 -26.27 8.55 4.67
C LEU A 297 -24.82 9.01 4.60
N THR A 298 -24.37 9.71 5.64
CA THR A 298 -22.99 10.16 5.79
C THR A 298 -22.53 9.95 7.23
N ALA A 299 -21.27 9.56 7.40
CA ALA A 299 -20.59 9.45 8.69
C ALA A 299 -19.11 9.77 8.49
N ALA A 300 -18.34 9.89 9.56
CA ALA A 300 -16.90 10.10 9.49
C ALA A 300 -16.19 9.19 10.51
N PHE A 301 -14.93 8.90 10.22
CA PHE A 301 -13.99 8.33 11.17
C PHE A 301 -12.65 9.05 11.04
N GLN A 302 -11.77 8.86 12.01
CA GLN A 302 -10.48 9.52 12.07
C GLN A 302 -9.37 8.52 11.82
N VAL A 303 -8.42 8.89 10.98
CA VAL A 303 -7.10 8.27 11.01
C VAL A 303 -6.22 9.19 11.83
N ARG A 304 -5.74 8.66 12.95
CA ARG A 304 -4.76 9.29 13.83
C ARG A 304 -3.66 8.27 13.97
N HIS A 305 -2.56 8.43 13.25
CA HIS A 305 -1.40 7.58 13.48
C HIS A 305 -1.11 7.56 15.00
N THR A 306 -1.18 6.38 15.62
CA THR A 306 -0.83 6.22 17.03
C THR A 306 0.68 6.14 17.09
N GLY A 307 1.24 7.32 16.99
CA GLY A 307 2.57 7.62 16.53
C GLY A 307 2.38 9.02 15.99
N LYS A 308 2.64 10.00 16.86
CA LYS A 308 2.63 11.45 16.70
C LYS A 308 2.28 11.92 15.28
N GLU A 309 1.49 12.99 15.17
CA GLU A 309 1.59 13.90 14.02
C GLU A 309 3.01 13.89 13.43
N ASN A 310 3.14 14.02 12.12
CA ASN A 310 4.40 14.35 11.43
C ASN A 310 5.12 15.61 11.96
N ASN A 311 4.97 15.98 13.23
CA ASN A 311 6.16 16.07 14.06
C ASN A 311 6.88 14.71 14.02
N MET A 312 7.71 14.54 12.99
CA MET A 312 9.08 14.19 13.34
C MET A 312 9.41 15.09 14.53
N THR A 313 9.43 14.58 15.75
CA THR A 313 10.50 15.03 16.64
C THR A 313 11.71 14.72 15.79
N GLU A 314 12.24 15.72 15.07
CA GLU A 314 13.46 15.59 14.29
C GLU A 314 14.41 14.91 15.25
N TRP A 315 14.65 13.62 15.02
CA TRP A 315 15.70 12.94 15.74
C TRP A 315 16.94 13.75 15.45
N SER A 316 17.52 14.30 16.49
CA SER A 316 18.74 15.05 16.31
C SER A 316 19.81 14.08 15.81
N GLU A 317 20.61 14.52 14.86
CA GLU A 317 21.83 13.82 14.49
C GLU A 317 23.03 14.64 14.92
N GLY A 318 24.12 13.95 15.21
CA GLY A 318 25.32 14.59 15.72
C GLY A 318 26.56 13.80 15.41
N ASN A 319 27.69 14.42 15.75
CA ASN A 319 29.00 13.83 15.60
C ASN A 319 29.77 13.99 16.90
N VAL A 320 30.45 12.94 17.33
CA VAL A 320 31.41 13.00 18.44
C VAL A 320 32.81 12.64 17.95
N GLN A 321 33.83 13.23 18.57
CA GLN A 321 35.20 12.81 18.34
C GLN A 321 35.53 11.66 19.31
N ALA A 322 35.83 10.49 18.76
CA ALA A 322 36.15 9.28 19.50
C ALA A 322 37.41 8.64 18.90
N ASN A 323 38.45 8.45 19.70
CA ASN A 323 39.70 7.76 19.33
C ASN A 323 40.29 8.17 17.97
N GLY A 324 40.29 9.47 17.67
CA GLY A 324 40.88 10.03 16.44
C GLY A 324 39.98 9.99 15.21
N ILE A 325 38.73 9.55 15.35
CA ILE A 325 37.72 9.58 14.28
C ILE A 325 36.45 10.31 14.72
N THR A 326 35.70 10.78 13.73
CA THR A 326 34.34 11.27 13.92
C THR A 326 33.38 10.09 13.94
N ILE A 327 32.62 9.91 15.03
CA ILE A 327 31.52 8.96 15.13
C ILE A 327 30.20 9.70 14.97
N HIS A 328 29.40 9.25 14.00
CA HIS A 328 28.06 9.77 13.74
C HIS A 328 27.01 9.04 14.58
N TYR A 329 25.96 9.76 14.98
CA TYR A 329 24.83 9.17 15.69
C TYR A 329 23.52 9.89 15.39
N HIS A 330 22.42 9.16 15.52
CA HIS A 330 21.05 9.67 15.59
C HIS A 330 20.52 9.53 17.02
N ARG A 331 19.66 10.45 17.45
CA ARG A 331 19.18 10.53 18.83
C ARG A 331 17.73 10.99 18.94
N THR A 332 16.93 10.27 19.72
CA THR A 332 15.46 10.44 19.79
C THR A 332 14.97 11.46 20.80
N GLY A 333 15.82 11.96 21.71
CA GLY A 333 15.42 12.87 22.77
C GLY A 333 16.60 13.58 23.45
N ASP A 334 16.37 14.10 24.66
CA ASP A 334 17.35 14.85 25.45
C ASP A 334 17.80 14.10 26.72
N ASN A 335 18.79 14.65 27.42
CA ASN A 335 19.50 14.04 28.56
C ASN A 335 18.62 13.79 29.82
N ASN A 336 17.31 14.02 29.78
CA ASN A 336 16.44 13.87 30.96
C ASN A 336 15.93 12.44 31.18
N LYS A 337 16.03 11.57 30.18
CA LYS A 337 15.60 10.17 30.25
C LYS A 337 16.79 9.22 30.47
N PRO A 338 16.57 8.01 31.01
CA PRO A 338 17.58 6.96 30.97
C PRO A 338 18.02 6.71 29.52
N SER A 339 19.33 6.70 29.27
CA SER A 339 19.88 6.56 27.93
C SER A 339 20.05 5.09 27.50
N ILE A 340 19.82 4.81 26.21
CA ILE A 340 20.12 3.53 25.56
C ILE A 340 21.04 3.79 24.38
N LEU A 341 22.17 3.09 24.34
CA LEU A 341 23.10 3.09 23.21
C LEU A 341 22.86 1.84 22.34
N LEU A 342 22.62 2.03 21.05
CA LEU A 342 22.35 0.97 20.08
C LEU A 342 23.53 0.79 19.11
N LEU A 343 24.06 -0.44 19.06
CA LEU A 343 25.23 -0.81 18.27
C LEU A 343 24.86 -1.82 17.17
N HIS A 344 25.01 -1.44 15.89
CA HIS A 344 24.59 -2.24 14.75
C HIS A 344 25.59 -3.36 14.35
N GLY A 345 25.14 -4.28 13.49
CA GLY A 345 25.96 -5.33 12.89
C GLY A 345 26.85 -4.85 11.73
N VAL A 346 27.78 -5.70 11.28
CA VAL A 346 28.87 -5.32 10.33
C VAL A 346 28.42 -4.85 8.93
N THR A 347 27.18 -5.13 8.52
CA THR A 347 26.66 -4.69 7.22
C THR A 347 25.59 -3.61 7.32
N ASP A 348 25.32 -3.12 8.53
CA ASP A 348 24.31 -2.11 8.81
C ASP A 348 24.95 -0.77 9.23
N SER A 349 24.10 0.21 9.54
CA SER A 349 24.42 1.52 10.11
C SER A 349 23.44 1.81 11.26
N GLY A 350 23.62 2.90 12.01
CA GLY A 350 22.85 3.22 13.21
C GLY A 350 21.34 3.23 12.98
N LEU A 351 20.87 3.72 11.83
CA LEU A 351 19.44 3.75 11.48
C LEU A 351 18.80 2.36 11.30
N CYS A 352 19.58 1.28 11.30
CA CYS A 352 19.02 -0.08 11.34
C CYS A 352 18.21 -0.39 12.62
N TRP A 353 18.24 0.54 13.56
CA TRP A 353 17.53 0.49 14.83
C TRP A 353 16.29 1.38 14.88
N SER A 354 15.88 2.03 13.77
CA SER A 354 14.79 3.02 13.78
C SER A 354 13.51 2.50 14.46
N ARG A 355 13.08 1.29 14.09
CA ARG A 355 11.90 0.65 14.69
C ARG A 355 12.03 0.41 16.18
N VAL A 356 13.21 0.00 16.65
CA VAL A 356 13.48 -0.18 18.08
C VAL A 356 13.52 1.18 18.79
N ALA A 357 14.09 2.19 18.15
CA ALA A 357 14.19 3.53 18.69
C ALA A 357 12.82 4.19 18.85
N HIS A 358 11.92 4.07 17.87
CA HIS A 358 10.54 4.56 17.99
C HIS A 358 9.75 3.85 19.10
N GLU A 359 9.99 2.56 19.35
CA GLU A 359 9.32 1.86 20.44
C GLU A 359 9.86 2.25 21.83
N LEU A 360 11.13 2.65 21.92
CA LEU A 360 11.79 2.97 23.20
C LEU A 360 11.84 4.47 23.50
N GLU A 361 11.68 5.37 22.52
CA GLU A 361 11.88 6.82 22.69
C GLU A 361 10.90 7.49 23.67
N GLU A 362 9.76 6.85 23.97
CA GLU A 362 8.83 7.37 24.99
C GLU A 362 9.47 7.30 26.38
N GLY A 363 10.11 6.18 26.72
CA GLY A 363 10.71 5.93 28.04
C GLY A 363 12.20 6.24 28.13
N TYR A 364 12.89 6.30 27.00
CA TYR A 364 14.35 6.35 26.93
C TYR A 364 14.86 7.43 25.99
N ASP A 365 16.07 7.90 26.27
CA ASP A 365 16.86 8.67 25.33
C ASP A 365 17.70 7.69 24.51
N VAL A 366 17.35 7.50 23.23
CA VAL A 366 17.94 6.43 22.42
C VAL A 366 18.98 7.02 21.47
N ILE A 367 20.21 6.50 21.54
CA ILE A 367 21.35 6.89 20.73
C ILE A 367 21.70 5.74 19.80
N MET A 368 21.56 5.97 18.49
CA MET A 368 21.90 5.02 17.43
C MET A 368 23.20 5.44 16.77
N THR A 369 24.29 4.74 17.02
CA THR A 369 25.61 5.11 16.51
C THR A 369 25.99 4.34 15.26
N ASP A 370 26.59 5.03 14.30
CA ASP A 370 27.36 4.40 13.24
C ASP A 370 28.71 3.95 13.80
N ALA A 371 29.01 2.66 13.73
CA ALA A 371 30.32 2.13 14.12
C ALA A 371 31.43 2.70 13.22
N ARG A 372 32.68 2.70 13.71
CA ARG A 372 33.87 3.05 12.91
C ARG A 372 33.78 2.49 11.49
N GLY A 373 34.00 3.34 10.50
CA GLY A 373 34.02 2.99 9.08
C GLY A 373 32.67 2.61 8.46
N HIS A 374 31.57 2.72 9.21
CA HIS A 374 30.21 2.46 8.74
C HIS A 374 29.41 3.76 8.63
N GLY A 375 28.38 3.77 7.77
CA GLY A 375 27.49 4.91 7.60
C GLY A 375 28.27 6.20 7.36
N ARG A 376 28.09 7.17 8.26
CA ARG A 376 28.75 8.48 8.22
C ARG A 376 29.94 8.61 9.19
N SER A 377 30.23 7.56 9.94
CA SER A 377 31.40 7.51 10.83
C SER A 377 32.70 7.37 10.04
N GLY A 378 33.73 8.09 10.47
CA GLY A 378 35.08 7.95 9.95
C GLY A 378 35.73 6.62 10.35
N GLY A 379 36.91 6.35 9.82
CA GLY A 379 37.68 5.14 10.11
C GLY A 379 38.41 4.60 8.90
N SER A 380 39.56 3.96 9.12
CA SER A 380 40.31 3.27 8.06
C SER A 380 40.13 1.77 8.16
N ALA A 381 40.25 1.08 7.02
CA ALA A 381 40.28 -0.39 6.96
C ALA A 381 41.46 -1.01 7.71
N THR A 382 42.51 -0.24 8.00
CA THR A 382 43.74 -0.73 8.64
C THR A 382 43.73 -0.66 10.17
N GLU A 383 42.76 0.01 10.78
CA GLU A 383 42.68 0.22 12.23
C GLU A 383 41.34 -0.27 12.77
N PHE A 384 41.19 -1.59 12.86
CA PHE A 384 39.94 -2.22 13.29
C PHE A 384 40.21 -3.34 14.29
N SER A 385 39.74 -3.19 15.52
CA SER A 385 39.82 -4.22 16.56
C SER A 385 38.60 -4.15 17.49
N LEU A 386 38.29 -5.25 18.17
CA LEU A 386 37.19 -5.31 19.12
C LEU A 386 37.39 -4.34 20.30
N ALA A 387 38.63 -4.22 20.80
CA ALA A 387 38.99 -3.26 21.83
C ALA A 387 38.71 -1.82 21.37
N LEU A 388 39.11 -1.47 20.14
CA LEU A 388 38.89 -0.14 19.62
C LEU A 388 37.40 0.15 19.41
N LEU A 389 36.59 -0.83 18.97
CA LEU A 389 35.13 -0.66 18.85
C LEU A 389 34.50 -0.39 20.22
N ALA A 390 34.95 -1.07 21.27
CA ALA A 390 34.51 -0.81 22.64
C ALA A 390 34.99 0.57 23.13
N ASP A 391 36.23 0.96 22.82
CA ASP A 391 36.77 2.28 23.16
C ASP A 391 35.98 3.41 22.48
N ASP A 392 35.53 3.22 21.24
CA ASP A 392 34.69 4.21 20.54
C ASP A 392 33.33 4.35 21.23
N ALA A 393 32.69 3.23 21.56
CA ALA A 393 31.42 3.25 22.27
C ALA A 393 31.56 3.90 23.65
N ALA A 394 32.65 3.62 24.38
CA ALA A 394 32.97 4.27 25.65
C ALA A 394 33.17 5.79 25.48
N ALA A 395 33.86 6.21 24.42
CA ALA A 395 34.06 7.63 24.11
C ALA A 395 32.73 8.33 23.76
N VAL A 396 31.82 7.69 23.01
CA VAL A 396 30.47 8.21 22.75
C VAL A 396 29.73 8.45 24.06
N ILE A 397 29.71 7.45 24.96
CA ILE A 397 29.09 7.55 26.28
C ILE A 397 29.66 8.74 27.07
N GLN A 398 30.97 8.89 27.06
CA GLN A 398 31.65 9.96 27.78
C GLN A 398 31.36 11.35 27.20
N VAL A 399 31.46 11.52 25.88
CA VAL A 399 31.30 12.81 25.20
C VAL A 399 29.86 13.29 25.23
N LEU A 400 28.89 12.37 25.10
CA LEU A 400 27.47 12.69 25.21
C LEU A 400 26.98 12.77 26.65
N HIS A 401 27.85 12.53 27.63
CA HIS A 401 27.54 12.55 29.06
C HIS A 401 26.40 11.60 29.45
N LEU A 402 26.38 10.40 28.85
CA LEU A 402 25.35 9.39 29.12
C LEU A 402 25.62 8.73 30.49
N GLU A 403 24.70 8.91 31.44
CA GLU A 403 24.86 8.38 32.80
C GLU A 403 24.53 6.88 32.87
N LYS A 404 25.55 6.04 32.65
CA LYS A 404 25.44 4.57 32.65
C LYS A 404 24.28 4.08 31.75
N PRO A 405 24.38 4.25 30.42
CA PRO A 405 23.34 3.78 29.51
C PRO A 405 23.13 2.27 29.59
N PHE A 406 21.94 1.83 29.16
CA PHE A 406 21.79 0.46 28.65
C PHE A 406 22.48 0.37 27.30
N VAL A 407 23.09 -0.77 26.97
CA VAL A 407 23.71 -0.98 25.65
C VAL A 407 23.10 -2.19 24.98
N LEU A 408 22.44 -1.97 23.85
CA LEU A 408 21.89 -3.02 22.99
C LEU A 408 22.80 -3.18 21.77
N GLY A 409 23.16 -4.41 21.43
CA GLY A 409 23.96 -4.66 20.24
C GLY A 409 23.45 -5.87 19.46
N HIS A 410 23.65 -5.83 18.13
CA HIS A 410 23.40 -6.95 17.22
C HIS A 410 24.70 -7.41 16.57
N SER A 411 24.96 -8.73 16.55
CA SER A 411 26.10 -9.31 15.83
C SER A 411 27.45 -8.69 16.26
N MET A 412 28.15 -7.98 15.37
CA MET A 412 29.34 -7.16 15.71
C MET A 412 29.06 -6.18 16.86
N GLY A 413 27.92 -5.49 16.84
CA GLY A 413 27.52 -4.57 17.91
C GLY A 413 27.29 -5.28 19.24
N ALA A 414 26.80 -6.52 19.22
CA ALA A 414 26.58 -7.33 20.41
C ALA A 414 27.92 -7.69 21.09
N ILE A 415 28.90 -8.22 20.35
CA ILE A 415 30.21 -8.52 20.93
C ILE A 415 30.97 -7.24 21.33
N THR A 416 30.72 -6.12 20.65
CA THR A 416 31.22 -4.79 21.05
C THR A 416 30.63 -4.36 22.39
N ALA A 417 29.32 -4.49 22.59
CA ALA A 417 28.66 -4.21 23.86
C ALA A 417 29.20 -5.07 25.02
N ALA A 418 29.42 -6.36 24.76
CA ALA A 418 30.04 -7.27 25.73
C ALA A 418 31.46 -6.82 26.11
N THR A 419 32.27 -6.42 25.12
CA THR A 419 33.64 -5.96 25.33
C THR A 419 33.69 -4.63 26.08
N LEU A 420 32.80 -3.70 25.75
CA LEU A 420 32.61 -2.44 26.46
C LEU A 420 32.29 -2.69 27.94
N ALA A 421 31.32 -3.57 28.23
CA ALA A 421 30.94 -3.88 29.60
C ALA A 421 32.05 -4.61 30.39
N ALA A 422 32.83 -5.47 29.73
CA ALA A 422 33.96 -6.17 30.34
C ALA A 422 35.17 -5.24 30.61
N THR A 423 35.40 -4.26 29.74
CA THR A 423 36.56 -3.35 29.81
C THR A 423 36.27 -2.14 30.70
N TYR A 424 35.04 -1.63 30.64
CA TYR A 424 34.59 -0.43 31.34
C TYR A 424 33.33 -0.74 32.20
N PRO A 425 33.41 -1.61 33.21
CA PRO A 425 32.25 -2.09 33.97
C PRO A 425 31.46 -0.98 34.70
N HIS A 426 32.07 0.19 34.90
CA HIS A 426 31.44 1.32 35.56
C HIS A 426 30.69 2.27 34.62
N VAL A 427 30.77 2.10 33.29
CA VAL A 427 30.17 3.04 32.32
C VAL A 427 28.85 2.54 31.73
N VAL A 428 28.42 1.31 32.04
CA VAL A 428 27.21 0.69 31.48
C VAL A 428 26.29 0.22 32.62
N ARG A 429 24.97 0.40 32.47
CA ARG A 429 23.98 -0.09 33.44
C ARG A 429 23.67 -1.57 33.24
N ALA A 430 23.38 -1.97 32.00
CA ALA A 430 23.13 -3.35 31.61
C ALA A 430 23.32 -3.49 30.09
N ILE A 431 23.50 -4.72 29.61
CA ILE A 431 23.67 -4.99 28.18
C ILE A 431 22.67 -6.03 27.67
N VAL A 432 22.30 -5.89 26.39
CA VAL A 432 21.56 -6.88 25.64
C VAL A 432 22.33 -7.25 24.38
N LEU A 433 22.56 -8.54 24.21
CA LEU A 433 23.33 -9.11 23.12
C LEU A 433 22.39 -9.90 22.20
N GLU A 434 22.10 -9.35 21.03
CA GLU A 434 21.36 -10.05 19.98
C GLU A 434 22.35 -10.80 19.08
N ASP A 435 22.35 -12.13 19.19
CA ASP A 435 23.12 -13.07 18.37
C ASP A 435 24.61 -12.69 18.14
N PRO A 436 25.42 -12.49 19.21
CA PRO A 436 26.85 -12.18 19.10
C PRO A 436 27.68 -13.32 18.51
N PRO A 437 28.83 -13.05 17.85
CA PRO A 437 29.77 -14.09 17.41
C PRO A 437 30.53 -14.76 18.58
N LEU A 438 29.87 -15.64 19.34
CA LEU A 438 30.47 -16.43 20.42
C LEU A 438 31.15 -17.70 19.86
N ARG A 439 32.26 -17.53 19.14
CA ARG A 439 32.92 -18.59 18.38
C ARG A 439 34.43 -18.61 18.65
N ASP A 440 35.03 -19.79 18.62
CA ASP A 440 36.46 -19.98 18.91
C ASP A 440 37.36 -20.05 17.66
N GLU A 441 36.77 -20.40 16.51
CA GLU A 441 37.48 -20.41 15.24
C GLU A 441 36.97 -19.29 14.33
N PRO A 442 37.85 -18.63 13.55
CA PRO A 442 37.40 -17.79 12.46
C PRO A 442 36.57 -18.63 11.48
N PRO A 443 35.55 -18.07 10.82
CA PRO A 443 34.83 -18.80 9.78
C PRO A 443 35.81 -19.07 8.63
N LEU A 444 36.44 -20.25 8.59
CA LEU A 444 37.40 -20.61 7.53
C LEU A 444 36.86 -21.70 6.60
N GLN A 445 36.72 -21.27 5.34
CA GLN A 445 37.13 -21.94 4.10
C GLN A 445 36.50 -23.27 3.67
N THR A 446 35.67 -23.93 4.48
CA THR A 446 34.94 -25.10 3.99
C THR A 446 33.61 -24.67 3.35
N ASN A 447 33.29 -25.26 2.19
CA ASN A 447 32.13 -24.91 1.34
C ASN A 447 30.75 -25.06 2.01
N VAL A 448 30.69 -25.32 3.32
CA VAL A 448 29.48 -25.53 4.11
C VAL A 448 29.02 -24.25 4.82
N ASP A 449 29.90 -23.26 5.02
CA ASP A 449 29.61 -22.05 5.82
C ASP A 449 29.28 -20.79 4.99
N LYS A 450 29.07 -20.96 3.68
CA LYS A 450 28.64 -19.90 2.75
C LYS A 450 27.11 -19.67 2.78
N SER A 451 26.39 -20.33 3.68
CA SER A 451 24.93 -20.28 3.81
C SER A 451 24.42 -19.32 4.90
N LEU A 452 25.28 -18.77 5.74
CA LEU A 452 24.89 -17.84 6.82
C LEU A 452 24.19 -16.55 6.33
N PHE A 453 24.30 -16.25 5.04
CA PHE A 453 23.65 -15.11 4.38
C PHE A 453 22.76 -15.55 3.20
N GLN A 454 22.35 -16.83 3.13
CA GLN A 454 21.47 -17.33 2.09
C GLN A 454 20.01 -16.99 2.40
N THR A 455 19.50 -16.04 1.64
CA THR A 455 18.07 -15.89 1.41
C THR A 455 17.79 -16.05 -0.07
N GLY A 456 17.39 -17.26 -0.47
CA GLY A 456 16.74 -17.56 -1.76
C GLY A 456 17.65 -17.93 -2.94
N GLY A 457 17.62 -19.23 -3.30
CA GLY A 457 17.49 -19.73 -4.69
C GLY A 457 18.55 -19.38 -5.76
N GLU A 458 19.38 -20.40 -6.03
CA GLU A 458 20.04 -20.76 -7.30
C GLU A 458 21.31 -20.02 -7.81
N GLN A 459 22.34 -20.87 -8.00
CA GLN A 459 23.60 -20.75 -8.75
C GLN A 459 24.82 -20.13 -8.05
N GLN A 460 25.75 -21.06 -7.81
CA GLN A 460 27.16 -20.95 -7.41
C GLN A 460 27.86 -19.65 -7.83
N ASN A 461 28.44 -18.92 -6.86
CA ASN A 461 29.57 -18.03 -7.13
C ASN A 461 30.69 -18.22 -6.10
N GLN A 462 31.92 -18.31 -6.62
CA GLN A 462 33.14 -18.67 -5.89
C GLN A 462 33.72 -17.54 -5.01
N PHE A 463 33.01 -16.42 -4.83
CA PHE A 463 33.42 -15.29 -3.97
C PHE A 463 32.28 -14.87 -3.02
N GLY A 464 32.49 -15.08 -1.71
CA GLY A 464 31.46 -15.15 -0.65
C GLY A 464 30.70 -13.88 -0.26
N TRP A 465 30.73 -12.82 -1.07
CA TRP A 465 30.01 -11.56 -0.80
C TRP A 465 29.46 -10.90 -2.08
N GLN A 466 29.47 -11.60 -3.21
CA GLN A 466 29.07 -11.02 -4.49
C GLN A 466 27.64 -10.47 -4.48
N TRP A 467 26.73 -11.10 -3.74
CA TRP A 467 25.36 -10.62 -3.53
C TRP A 467 25.31 -9.20 -2.94
N LEU A 468 26.25 -8.84 -2.07
CA LEU A 468 26.32 -7.53 -1.43
C LEU A 468 26.83 -6.46 -2.40
N PHE A 469 27.80 -6.80 -3.25
CA PHE A 469 28.26 -5.92 -4.34
C PHE A 469 27.15 -5.69 -5.36
N GLU A 470 26.44 -6.75 -5.75
CA GLU A 470 25.29 -6.67 -6.65
C GLU A 470 24.19 -5.80 -6.05
N LEU A 471 23.80 -6.08 -4.80
CA LEU A 471 22.78 -5.29 -4.11
C LEU A 471 23.19 -3.82 -4.02
N ARG A 472 24.42 -3.52 -3.58
CA ARG A 472 24.95 -2.14 -3.49
C ARG A 472 24.91 -1.38 -4.80
N ALA A 473 25.13 -2.06 -5.93
CA ALA A 473 25.14 -1.45 -7.25
C ALA A 473 23.73 -1.12 -7.77
N LEU A 474 22.68 -1.69 -7.18
CA LEU A 474 21.30 -1.42 -7.58
C LEU A 474 20.84 -0.01 -7.16
N PRO A 475 19.97 0.63 -7.96
CA PRO A 475 19.23 1.81 -7.53
C PRO A 475 18.54 1.58 -6.18
N ARG A 476 18.38 2.65 -5.39
CA ARG A 476 17.80 2.56 -4.03
C ARG A 476 16.46 1.83 -3.99
N GLU A 477 15.57 2.13 -4.94
CA GLU A 477 14.25 1.51 -5.05
C GLU A 477 14.34 0.01 -5.33
N GLU A 478 15.24 -0.42 -6.22
CA GLU A 478 15.45 -1.83 -6.53
C GLU A 478 16.07 -2.59 -5.34
N ARG A 479 16.94 -1.95 -4.55
CA ARG A 479 17.45 -2.53 -3.29
C ARG A 479 16.33 -2.75 -2.28
N ILE A 480 15.45 -1.77 -2.10
CA ILE A 480 14.29 -1.86 -1.21
C ILE A 480 13.36 -2.98 -1.66
N ALA A 481 13.01 -3.02 -2.95
CA ALA A 481 12.17 -4.06 -3.53
C ALA A 481 12.79 -5.47 -3.36
N ARG A 482 14.10 -5.60 -3.57
CA ARG A 482 14.83 -6.85 -3.31
C ARG A 482 14.80 -7.22 -1.83
N GLY A 483 14.91 -6.24 -0.93
CA GLY A 483 14.77 -6.44 0.51
C GLY A 483 13.43 -7.08 0.87
N PHE A 484 12.31 -6.53 0.37
CA PHE A 484 10.97 -7.08 0.59
C PHE A 484 10.79 -8.46 -0.03
N ALA A 485 11.32 -8.70 -1.23
CA ALA A 485 11.23 -10.01 -1.89
C ALA A 485 11.93 -11.12 -1.08
N VAL A 486 12.98 -10.74 -0.37
CA VAL A 486 13.85 -11.64 0.38
C VAL A 486 13.39 -11.81 1.83
N ASN A 487 12.87 -10.75 2.43
CA ASN A 487 12.37 -10.72 3.81
C ASN A 487 10.91 -10.23 3.83
N PRO A 488 9.95 -11.05 3.35
CA PRO A 488 8.57 -10.61 3.13
C PRO A 488 7.80 -10.27 4.41
N THR A 489 8.34 -10.61 5.58
CA THR A 489 7.73 -10.31 6.89
C THR A 489 8.28 -9.05 7.53
N TRP A 490 9.34 -8.44 6.98
CA TRP A 490 9.90 -7.20 7.52
C TRP A 490 9.09 -6.00 7.03
N VAL A 491 8.87 -5.05 7.93
CA VAL A 491 8.15 -3.80 7.62
C VAL A 491 9.10 -2.80 6.94
N GLU A 492 8.52 -1.78 6.31
CA GLU A 492 9.26 -0.71 5.63
C GLU A 492 10.31 -0.04 6.52
N GLU A 493 9.97 0.20 7.79
CA GLU A 493 10.85 0.80 8.79
C GLU A 493 12.12 -0.04 9.08
N GLU A 494 12.11 -1.34 8.79
CA GLU A 494 13.29 -2.21 8.86
C GLU A 494 14.01 -2.31 7.52
N ILE A 495 13.24 -2.42 6.42
CA ILE A 495 13.78 -2.65 5.08
C ILE A 495 14.51 -1.43 4.54
N ILE A 496 13.99 -0.23 4.75
CA ILE A 496 14.60 0.99 4.22
C ILE A 496 16.00 1.23 4.81
N PRO A 497 16.17 1.31 6.15
CA PRO A 497 17.49 1.48 6.72
C PRO A 497 18.43 0.32 6.42
N TRP A 498 17.90 -0.92 6.36
CA TRP A 498 18.68 -2.08 5.93
C TRP A 498 19.19 -1.93 4.50
N ALA A 499 18.37 -1.45 3.57
CA ALA A 499 18.76 -1.28 2.18
C ALA A 499 19.79 -0.16 2.04
N ASP A 500 19.54 0.99 2.67
CA ASP A 500 20.40 2.17 2.64
C ASP A 500 21.79 1.87 3.20
N SER A 501 21.86 1.15 4.32
CA SER A 501 23.14 0.75 4.92
C SER A 501 24.00 -0.12 3.99
N LYS A 502 23.41 -0.93 3.09
CA LYS A 502 24.19 -1.71 2.10
C LYS A 502 24.84 -0.84 1.04
N ALA A 503 24.26 0.31 0.70
CA ALA A 503 24.94 1.26 -0.21
C ALA A 503 26.07 2.01 0.48
N GLU A 504 25.82 2.42 1.72
CA GLU A 504 26.74 3.21 2.54
C GLU A 504 27.93 2.38 3.03
N LEU A 505 27.77 1.06 3.14
CA LEU A 505 28.80 0.16 3.63
C LEU A 505 30.11 0.34 2.85
N ASN A 506 31.15 0.73 3.58
CA ASN A 506 32.51 0.72 3.07
C ASN A 506 33.00 -0.73 2.98
N ILE A 507 33.20 -1.24 1.77
CA ILE A 507 33.56 -2.63 1.56
C ILE A 507 34.99 -2.94 2.03
N ASP A 508 35.87 -1.94 2.03
CA ASP A 508 37.27 -2.12 2.44
C ASP A 508 37.39 -2.49 3.93
N ILE A 509 36.39 -2.16 4.75
CA ILE A 509 36.39 -2.48 6.18
C ILE A 509 35.81 -3.86 6.49
N LEU A 510 35.12 -4.52 5.55
CA LEU A 510 34.35 -5.74 5.84
C LEU A 510 35.24 -6.90 6.29
N GLU A 511 36.32 -7.18 5.55
CA GLU A 511 37.28 -8.23 5.91
C GLU A 511 38.00 -7.93 7.23
N PRO A 512 38.60 -6.73 7.43
CA PRO A 512 39.18 -6.35 8.72
C PRO A 512 38.20 -6.42 9.89
N ALA A 513 36.94 -6.00 9.69
CA ALA A 513 35.92 -6.01 10.73
C ALA A 513 35.52 -7.42 11.15
N LEU A 514 35.27 -8.29 10.17
CA LEU A 514 34.97 -9.69 10.42
C LEU A 514 36.16 -10.41 11.08
N ALA A 515 37.37 -10.15 10.60
CA ALA A 515 38.58 -10.69 11.21
C ALA A 515 38.74 -10.23 12.66
N ALA A 516 38.45 -8.96 12.96
CA ALA A 516 38.53 -8.44 14.32
C ALA A 516 37.50 -9.09 15.26
N VAL A 517 36.25 -9.24 14.84
CA VAL A 517 35.22 -9.86 15.70
C VAL A 517 35.34 -11.38 15.81
N SER A 518 36.03 -12.02 14.86
CA SER A 518 36.20 -13.49 14.85
C SER A 518 37.54 -13.96 15.43
N ASN A 519 38.58 -13.11 15.46
CA ASN A 519 39.92 -13.46 15.94
C ASN A 519 40.33 -12.79 17.27
N ALA A 520 39.61 -11.76 17.75
CA ALA A 520 40.05 -11.00 18.91
C ALA A 520 39.47 -11.53 20.23
N ALA A 521 40.36 -12.13 21.05
CA ALA A 521 40.16 -12.65 22.41
C ALA A 521 39.11 -13.79 22.54
N PRO A 522 39.35 -14.80 23.41
CA PRO A 522 38.33 -15.81 23.67
C PRO A 522 37.11 -15.12 24.29
N TRP A 523 35.97 -15.17 23.60
CA TRP A 523 34.72 -14.53 24.05
C TRP A 523 34.35 -14.92 25.50
N ARG A 524 34.76 -16.10 25.97
CA ARG A 524 34.61 -16.55 27.37
C ARG A 524 35.26 -15.61 28.39
N GLU A 525 36.46 -15.11 28.08
CA GLU A 525 37.17 -14.17 28.93
C GLU A 525 36.42 -12.83 29.01
N ILE A 526 35.86 -12.38 27.89
CA ILE A 526 35.03 -11.17 27.84
C ILE A 526 33.78 -11.36 28.70
N ILE A 527 32.99 -12.42 28.44
CA ILE A 527 31.72 -12.67 29.15
C ILE A 527 31.95 -12.84 30.67
N SER A 528 33.01 -13.55 31.08
CA SER A 528 33.30 -13.78 32.51
C SER A 528 33.69 -12.51 33.29
N ARG A 529 34.10 -11.44 32.60
CA ARG A 529 34.46 -10.15 33.20
C ARG A 529 33.29 -9.18 33.30
N ILE A 530 32.13 -9.50 32.73
CA ILE A 530 30.95 -8.63 32.76
C ILE A 530 30.35 -8.64 34.17
N GLU A 531 30.25 -7.44 34.77
CA GLU A 531 29.73 -7.26 36.12
C GLU A 531 28.28 -6.76 36.16
N CYS A 532 27.82 -6.11 35.09
CA CYS A 532 26.44 -5.62 34.98
C CYS A 532 25.49 -6.72 34.49
N PRO A 533 24.16 -6.52 34.61
CA PRO A 533 23.19 -7.48 34.10
C PRO A 533 23.30 -7.63 32.58
N ILE A 534 23.22 -8.87 32.11
CA ILE A 534 23.30 -9.24 30.69
C ILE A 534 22.06 -10.00 30.25
N LEU A 535 21.51 -9.66 29.10
CA LEU A 535 20.52 -10.48 28.38
C LEU A 535 21.15 -10.97 27.08
N LEU A 536 21.24 -12.29 26.89
CA LEU A 536 21.62 -12.92 25.63
C LEU A 536 20.37 -13.40 24.91
N ILE A 537 20.13 -12.87 23.70
CA ILE A 537 19.05 -13.30 22.82
C ILE A 537 19.63 -14.10 21.65
N THR A 538 19.14 -15.33 21.45
CA THR A 538 19.57 -16.21 20.35
C THR A 538 18.40 -16.65 19.48
N GLY A 539 18.69 -17.01 18.23
CA GLY A 539 17.73 -17.56 17.26
C GLY A 539 18.01 -19.01 16.92
N ASP A 540 17.42 -19.49 15.84
CA ASP A 540 17.53 -20.84 15.30
C ASP A 540 18.78 -20.96 14.39
N PRO A 541 19.81 -21.77 14.76
CA PRO A 541 20.98 -21.96 13.91
C PRO A 541 20.65 -22.51 12.52
N GLU A 542 19.62 -23.35 12.41
CA GLU A 542 19.12 -23.88 11.14
C GLU A 542 18.51 -22.81 10.22
N ARG A 543 18.19 -21.64 10.77
CA ARG A 543 17.74 -20.45 10.03
C ARG A 543 18.83 -19.38 9.90
N GLY A 544 20.06 -19.72 10.27
CA GLY A 544 21.23 -18.88 10.12
C GLY A 544 21.61 -18.05 11.33
N ALA A 545 20.98 -18.24 12.50
CA ALA A 545 21.47 -17.63 13.74
C ALA A 545 22.90 -18.12 14.05
N ILE A 546 23.74 -17.23 14.59
CA ILE A 546 25.18 -17.46 14.69
C ILE A 546 25.64 -18.05 16.02
N VAL A 547 24.87 -17.85 17.10
CA VAL A 547 25.13 -18.46 18.41
C VAL A 547 24.55 -19.87 18.44
N THR A 548 25.39 -20.87 18.68
CA THR A 548 24.91 -22.24 18.87
C THR A 548 24.30 -22.44 20.27
N PRO A 549 23.40 -23.43 20.45
CA PRO A 549 22.87 -23.76 21.76
C PRO A 549 23.97 -24.05 22.80
N GLU A 550 25.06 -24.69 22.39
CA GLU A 550 26.20 -24.99 23.26
C GLU A 550 26.92 -23.72 23.71
N ALA A 551 27.22 -22.81 22.78
CA ALA A 551 27.87 -21.54 23.10
C ALA A 551 26.98 -20.65 23.98
N ALA A 552 25.67 -20.62 23.72
CA ALA A 552 24.70 -19.91 24.55
C ALA A 552 24.66 -20.42 25.99
N GLN A 553 24.62 -21.75 26.16
CA GLN A 553 24.61 -22.39 27.48
C GLN A 553 25.93 -22.19 28.21
N GLU A 554 27.06 -22.24 27.50
CA GLU A 554 28.36 -21.97 28.08
C GLU A 554 28.49 -20.51 28.54
N ALA A 555 28.04 -19.55 27.71
CA ALA A 555 28.00 -18.14 28.09
C ALA A 555 27.18 -17.93 29.37
N ALA A 556 26.04 -18.62 29.49
CA ALA A 556 25.16 -18.55 30.65
C ALA A 556 25.79 -19.06 31.96
N GLN A 557 26.89 -19.81 31.88
CA GLN A 557 27.64 -20.27 33.05
C GLN A 557 28.75 -19.31 33.48
N LEU A 558 29.08 -18.30 32.64
CA LEU A 558 30.22 -17.42 32.85
C LEU A 558 29.86 -16.07 33.49
N TRP A 559 28.68 -15.52 33.19
CA TRP A 559 28.26 -14.23 33.74
C TRP A 559 27.70 -14.37 35.17
N LYS A 560 27.81 -13.30 35.96
CA LYS A 560 27.32 -13.28 37.35
C LYS A 560 25.81 -13.07 37.45
N GLN A 561 25.24 -12.24 36.58
CA GLN A 561 23.83 -11.87 36.57
C GLN A 561 23.35 -11.74 35.13
N GLY A 562 22.57 -12.70 34.65
CA GLY A 562 22.05 -12.60 33.29
C GLY A 562 20.94 -13.57 32.94
N GLU A 563 20.28 -13.28 31.83
CA GLU A 563 19.16 -14.00 31.26
C GLU A 563 19.57 -14.53 29.88
N LEU A 564 19.30 -15.80 29.60
CA LEU A 564 19.42 -16.38 28.26
C LEU A 564 18.00 -16.63 27.73
N VAL A 565 17.70 -16.02 26.58
CA VAL A 565 16.40 -16.18 25.91
C VAL A 565 16.63 -16.62 24.47
N HIS A 566 15.96 -17.69 24.06
CA HIS A 566 15.96 -18.17 22.69
C HIS A 566 14.61 -17.85 22.05
N ILE A 567 14.63 -17.22 20.87
CA ILE A 567 13.44 -16.83 20.11
C ILE A 567 13.32 -17.74 18.88
N SER A 568 12.42 -18.72 18.99
CA SER A 568 12.22 -19.70 17.92
C SER A 568 11.60 -19.07 16.67
N GLY A 569 12.00 -19.58 15.51
CA GLY A 569 11.57 -19.11 14.19
C GLY A 569 12.34 -17.92 13.66
N ALA A 570 13.40 -17.47 14.34
CA ALA A 570 14.24 -16.34 13.96
C ALA A 570 15.62 -16.79 13.49
N GLY A 571 16.20 -16.15 12.47
CA GLY A 571 17.58 -16.37 12.03
C GLY A 571 18.54 -15.40 12.71
N HIS A 572 19.54 -14.91 11.97
CA HIS A 572 20.55 -13.97 12.50
C HIS A 572 19.99 -12.58 12.86
N ASN A 573 18.92 -12.12 12.20
CA ASN A 573 18.31 -10.81 12.45
C ASN A 573 17.07 -10.96 13.34
N ILE A 574 17.27 -11.43 14.57
CA ILE A 574 16.21 -11.91 15.46
C ILE A 574 15.10 -10.86 15.65
N ARG A 575 15.47 -9.61 15.94
CA ARG A 575 14.51 -8.52 16.14
C ARG A 575 13.71 -8.20 14.88
N ARG A 576 14.24 -8.46 13.70
CA ARG A 576 13.55 -8.19 12.43
C ARG A 576 12.61 -9.33 12.08
N ASP A 577 13.04 -10.56 12.32
CA ASP A 577 12.28 -11.77 12.06
C ASP A 577 11.11 -11.95 13.03
N ARG A 578 11.33 -11.62 14.32
CA ARG A 578 10.41 -11.83 15.45
C ARG A 578 10.39 -10.60 16.36
N TYR A 579 9.93 -9.48 15.81
CA TYR A 579 9.97 -8.17 16.47
C TYR A 579 9.22 -8.14 17.79
N ASP A 580 7.94 -8.53 17.80
CA ASP A 580 7.10 -8.43 18.99
C ASP A 580 7.62 -9.28 20.14
N GLU A 581 8.08 -10.51 19.84
CA GLU A 581 8.68 -11.38 20.86
C GLU A 581 10.01 -10.83 21.38
N THR A 582 10.87 -10.32 20.48
CA THR A 582 12.16 -9.75 20.87
C THR A 582 11.96 -8.53 21.76
N MET A 583 11.07 -7.63 21.35
CA MET A 583 10.86 -6.38 22.06
C MET A 583 10.11 -6.59 23.38
N ALA A 584 9.26 -7.61 23.50
CA ALA A 584 8.68 -8.02 24.78
C ALA A 584 9.77 -8.44 25.79
N VAL A 585 10.77 -9.21 25.35
CA VAL A 585 11.90 -9.64 26.18
C VAL A 585 12.79 -8.46 26.55
N VAL A 586 13.13 -7.60 25.57
CA VAL A 586 13.93 -6.40 25.79
C VAL A 586 13.26 -5.46 26.81
N ARG A 587 11.98 -5.13 26.64
CA ARG A 587 11.24 -4.28 27.60
C ARG A 587 11.17 -4.90 28.99
N ALA A 588 10.95 -6.21 29.08
CA ALA A 588 10.93 -6.91 30.36
C ALA A 588 12.30 -6.83 31.06
N PHE A 589 13.40 -6.91 30.33
CA PHE A 589 14.75 -6.79 30.89
C PHE A 589 15.08 -5.35 31.31
N LEU A 590 14.80 -4.38 30.45
CA LEU A 590 15.07 -2.95 30.69
C LEU A 590 14.25 -2.37 31.85
N SER A 591 13.06 -2.90 32.13
CA SER A 591 12.20 -2.43 33.24
C SER A 591 12.58 -3.01 34.60
N ARG A 592 13.33 -4.11 34.64
CA ARG A 592 13.74 -4.82 35.86
C ARG A 592 15.17 -4.47 36.32
N THR A 593 15.88 -3.69 35.53
CA THR A 593 17.32 -3.40 35.69
C THR A 593 17.55 -1.89 35.76
#